data_AF-A0A4V0Z4H0-F1
#
_entry.id   AF-A0A4V0Z4H0-F1
#
_cell.length_a   1.000
_cell.length_b   1.000
_cell.length_c   1.000
_cell.angle_alpha   90.00
_cell.angle_beta   90.00
_cell.angle_gamma   90.00
#
_symmetry.space_group_name_H-M   'P 1'
#
loop_
_entity.id
_entity.type
_entity.pdbx_description
1 polymer ?
#
loop_
_entity_poly.entity_id
_entity_poly.type
_entity_poly.pdbx_seq_one_letter_code
_entity_poly.pdbx_strand_id
1 'polypeptide(L)' 'MQVTEEECLKIAEDYLSSLAVEYLRPGHTGFRDSCRWEAIFRIPEVMDPAVAAVDPPDVRVWVSLVDRKVQWIHQM' A
#
# COMPACT_ATOMS: atom_id res chain seq x y z
N MET A 1 -12.87 3.67 -18.28
CA MET A 1 -12.11 4.64 -17.46
C MET A 1 -10.78 4.00 -17.14
N GLN A 2 -9.68 4.67 -17.47
CA GLN A 2 -8.34 4.24 -17.06
C GLN A 2 -8.14 4.70 -15.62
N VAL A 3 -7.81 3.78 -14.72
CA VAL A 3 -7.50 4.11 -13.32
C VAL A 3 -6.24 4.98 -13.30
N THR A 4 -6.31 6.14 -12.62
CA THR A 4 -5.15 7.02 -12.43
C THR A 4 -4.31 6.59 -11.23
N GLU A 5 -3.10 7.13 -11.11
CA GLU A 5 -2.24 6.90 -9.95
C GLU A 5 -2.93 7.36 -8.65
N GLU A 6 -3.57 8.52 -8.68
CA GLU A 6 -4.33 9.07 -7.56
C GLU A 6 -5.50 8.16 -7.16
N GLU A 7 -6.25 7.63 -8.14
CA GLU A 7 -7.33 6.67 -7.87
C GLU A 7 -6.80 5.36 -7.27
N CYS A 8 -5.66 4.85 -7.77
CA CYS A 8 -5.01 3.66 -7.22
C CYS A 8 -4.64 3.85 -5.75
N LEU A 9 -3.94 4.94 -5.43
CA LEU A 9 -3.54 5.27 -4.06
C LEU A 9 -4.77 5.44 -3.17
N LYS A 10 -5.80 6.13 -3.64
CA LYS A 10 -7.03 6.33 -2.85
C LYS A 10 -7.75 5.02 -2.53
N ILE A 11 -7.88 4.11 -3.50
CA ILE A 11 -8.49 2.79 -3.28
C ILE A 11 -7.69 1.99 -2.25
N ALA A 12 -6.36 2.07 -2.33
CA ALA A 12 -5.49 1.40 -1.37
C ALA A 12 -5.57 2.04 0.04
N GLU A 13 -5.60 3.37 0.14
CA GLU A 13 -5.77 4.09 1.41
C GLU A 13 -7.09 3.73 2.10
N ASP A 14 -8.20 3.69 1.35
CA ASP A 14 -9.51 3.30 1.87
C ASP A 14 -9.47 1.86 2.42
N TYR A 15 -8.81 0.95 1.70
CA TYR A 15 -8.64 -0.43 2.14
C TYR A 15 -7.78 -0.55 3.40
N LEU A 16 -6.62 0.11 3.45
CA LEU A 16 -5.73 0.09 4.63
C LEU A 16 -6.41 0.70 5.85
N SER A 17 -7.15 1.80 5.65
CA SER A 17 -7.93 2.43 6.72
C SER A 17 -9.03 1.49 7.24
N SER A 18 -9.66 0.70 6.37
CA SER A 18 -10.66 -0.31 6.78
C SER A 18 -10.07 -1.47 7.61
N LEU A 19 -8.77 -1.72 7.48
CA LEU A 19 -8.03 -2.70 8.27
C LEU A 19 -7.35 -2.09 9.51
N ALA A 20 -7.56 -0.80 9.78
CA ALA A 20 -6.89 -0.04 10.84
C ALA A 20 -5.35 -0.13 10.78
N VAL A 21 -4.80 -0.20 9.58
CA VAL A 21 -3.35 -0.24 9.34
C VAL A 21 -2.82 1.18 9.30
N GLU A 22 -1.85 1.49 10.15
CA GLU A 22 -1.18 2.80 10.15
C GLU A 22 -0.14 2.88 9.04
N TYR A 23 -0.06 4.03 8.37
CA TYR A 23 0.89 4.30 7.31
C TYR A 23 1.23 5.79 7.20
N LEU A 24 2.38 6.08 6.61
CA LEU A 24 2.82 7.43 6.28
C LEU A 24 2.26 7.87 4.92
N ARG A 25 1.83 9.13 4.84
CA ARG A 25 1.40 9.78 3.60
C ARG A 25 2.49 10.71 3.04
N PRO A 26 2.57 10.91 1.72
CA PRO A 26 1.81 10.21 0.69
C PRO A 26 2.37 8.81 0.41
N GLY A 27 1.48 7.87 0.03
CA GLY A 27 1.91 6.62 -0.62
C GLY A 27 2.44 6.88 -2.03
N HIS A 28 3.04 5.86 -2.65
CA HIS A 28 3.48 5.93 -4.04
C HIS A 28 3.13 4.64 -4.78
N THR A 29 3.05 4.71 -6.10
CA THR A 29 2.80 3.51 -6.90
C THR A 29 4.09 2.81 -7.30
N GLY A 30 4.03 1.49 -7.38
CA GLY A 30 5.13 0.62 -7.79
C GLY A 30 4.89 0.03 -9.17
N PHE A 31 4.99 -1.30 -9.24
CA PHE A 31 4.79 -2.03 -10.49
C PHE A 31 3.35 -1.92 -11.02
N ARG A 32 3.22 -1.85 -12.35
CA ARG A 32 1.93 -1.82 -13.04
C ARG A 32 1.90 -2.83 -14.17
N ASP A 33 0.86 -3.66 -14.20
CA ASP A 33 0.54 -4.52 -15.35
C ASP A 33 -0.82 -4.13 -15.96
N SER A 34 -1.29 -4.93 -16.93
CA SER A 34 -2.55 -4.69 -17.64
C SER A 34 -3.81 -4.84 -16.77
N CYS A 35 -3.70 -5.48 -15.62
CA CYS A 35 -4.84 -5.90 -14.79
C CYS A 35 -4.81 -5.27 -13.40
N ARG A 36 -3.63 -4.90 -12.89
CA ARG A 36 -3.45 -4.39 -11.52
C ARG A 36 -2.29 -3.40 -11.42
N TRP A 37 -2.33 -2.62 -10.37
CA TRP A 37 -1.31 -1.64 -10.04
C TRP A 37 -0.93 -1.77 -8.57
N GLU A 38 0.35 -1.71 -8.29
CA GLU A 38 0.89 -1.74 -6.94
C GLU A 38 0.82 -0.36 -6.28
N ALA A 39 0.31 -0.33 -5.06
CA ALA A 39 0.40 0.82 -4.17
C ALA A 39 1.28 0.45 -2.95
N ILE A 40 2.21 1.35 -2.61
CA ILE A 40 3.23 1.15 -1.60
C ILE A 40 3.13 2.26 -0.56
N PHE A 41 3.06 1.85 0.70
CA PHE A 41 2.94 2.74 1.85
C PHE A 41 3.98 2.37 2.92
N ARG A 42 4.70 3.36 3.44
CA ARG A 42 5.62 3.13 4.55
C ARG A 42 4.84 3.03 5.85
N ILE A 43 5.16 2.06 6.70
CA ILE A 43 4.67 2.03 8.08
C ILE A 43 5.53 3.00 8.91
N PRO A 44 4.94 3.82 9.81
CA PRO A 44 5.73 4.57 10.78
C PRO A 44 6.62 3.61 11.58
N GLU A 45 7.91 3.93 11.73
CA GLU A 45 8.77 3.18 12.64
C GLU A 45 8.10 3.14 14.03
N VAL A 46 7.84 1.94 14.54
CA VAL A 46 7.46 1.80 15.94
C VAL A 46 8.64 2.38 16.73
N MET A 47 8.42 3.47 17.45
CA MET A 47 9.42 4.10 18.31
C MET A 47 9.71 3.22 19.53
N ASP A 48 10.09 1.96 19.32
CA ASP A 48 10.66 1.12 20.35
C ASP A 48 12.19 1.17 20.23
N PRO A 49 12.88 2.02 21.02
CA PRO A 49 14.33 2.15 20.97
C PRO A 49 15.08 0.86 21.36
N ALA A 50 14.39 -0.19 21.81
CA ALA A 50 14.96 -1.50 22.11
C ALA A 50 15.04 -2.44 20.90
N VAL A 51 14.38 -2.12 19.79
CA VAL A 51 14.37 -2.94 18.57
C VAL A 51 15.33 -2.33 17.57
N ALA A 52 16.45 -3.01 17.29
CA ALA A 52 17.35 -2.62 16.21
C ALA A 52 16.52 -2.48 14.91
N ALA A 53 16.54 -1.28 14.32
CA ALA A 53 15.76 -0.92 13.14
C ALA A 53 16.08 -1.87 11.98
N VAL A 54 15.23 -2.87 11.79
CA VAL A 54 14.99 -3.47 10.48
C VAL A 54 14.17 -2.42 9.75
N ASP A 55 14.59 -2.00 8.56
CA ASP A 55 13.85 -1.02 7.74
C ASP A 55 12.34 -1.31 7.85
N PRO A 56 11.52 -0.35 8.31
CA PRO A 56 10.11 -0.60 8.58
C PRO A 56 9.47 -1.18 7.31
N PRO A 57 8.76 -2.33 7.42
CA PRO A 57 8.29 -3.02 6.23
C PRO A 57 7.31 -2.12 5.47
N ASP A 58 7.57 -1.94 4.18
CA ASP A 58 6.62 -1.30 3.29
C ASP A 58 5.34 -2.16 3.20
N VAL A 59 4.18 -1.55 3.40
CA VAL A 59 2.89 -2.16 3.08
C VAL A 59 2.67 -2.03 1.59
N ARG A 60 2.60 -3.18 0.92
CA ARG A 60 2.38 -3.26 -0.51
C ARG A 60 1.04 -3.92 -0.78
N VAL A 61 0.24 -3.33 -1.65
CA VAL A 61 -1.06 -3.88 -2.06
C VAL A 61 -1.23 -3.83 -3.57
N TRP A 62 -1.89 -4.84 -4.12
CA TRP A 62 -2.36 -4.83 -5.50
C TRP A 62 -3.76 -4.23 -5.56
N VAL A 63 -3.92 -3.20 -6.39
CA VAL A 63 -5.21 -2.62 -6.75
C VAL A 63 -5.59 -3.12 -8.14
N SER A 64 -6.69 -3.86 -8.24
CA SER A 64 -7.24 -4.34 -9.51
C SER A 64 -7.82 -3.19 -10.31
N LEU A 65 -7.42 -3.07 -11.57
CA LEU A 65 -7.92 -2.04 -12.49
C LEU A 65 -9.29 -2.39 -13.06
N VAL A 66 -9.72 -3.66 -12.94
CA VAL A 66 -10.96 -4.17 -13.53
C VAL A 66 -12.12 -4.06 -12.56
N ASP A 67 -11.92 -4.47 -11.31
CA ASP A 67 -12.98 -4.59 -10.31
C ASP A 67 -12.71 -3.80 -9.02
N ARG A 68 -11.63 -2.99 -8.99
CA ARG A 68 -11.22 -2.15 -7.85
C ARG A 68 -11.01 -2.93 -6.54
N LYS A 69 -10.79 -4.24 -6.62
CA LYS A 69 -10.43 -5.03 -5.44
C LYS A 69 -8.99 -4.79 -5.05
N VAL A 70 -8.74 -4.84 -3.75
CA VAL A 70 -7.41 -4.72 -3.16
C VAL A 70 -6.97 -6.06 -2.60
N GLN A 71 -5.71 -6.42 -2.85
CA GLN A 71 -5.08 -7.62 -2.29
C GLN A 71 -3.78 -7.25 -1.60
N TRP A 72 -3.60 -7.71 -0.37
CA TRP A 72 -2.33 -7.57 0.34
C TRP A 72 -1.22 -8.41 -0.29
N ILE A 73 -0.05 -7.81 -0.43
CA ILE A 73 1.17 -8.49 -0.82
C ILE A 73 1.92 -8.81 0.46
N HIS A 74 1.67 -10.00 1.02
CA HIS A 74 2.51 -10.52 2.10
C HIS A 74 3.90 -10.83 1.51
N GLN A 75 4.89 -9.97 1.77
CA GLN A 75 6.27 -10.34 1.52
C GLN A 75 6.62 -11.48 2.49
N MET A 76 6.92 -12.66 1.93
CA MET A 76 7.42 -13.83 2.67
C MET A 76 8.81 -13.56 3.24
#